data_AF-A0A7X7P1E8-F1
#
_entry.id   AF-A0A7X7P1E8-F1
#
_cell.length_a   1.000
_cell.length_b   1.000
_cell.length_c   1.000
_cell.angle_alpha   90.00
_cell.angle_beta   90.00
_cell.angle_gamma   90.00
#
_symmetry.space_group_name_H-M   'P 1'
#
loop_
_entity.id
_entity.type
_entity.pdbx_description
1 polymer ?
#
loop_
_entity_poly.entity_id
_entity_poly.type
_entity_poly.pdbx_seq_one_letter_code
_entity_poly.pdbx_strand_id
1 'polypeptide(L)'
;MANSYSIGKIFDIPVRVHVTLLLFLPLFALSFAPVAGLSGLLYGALGAVGLFASVVLHEVGHSLVARAKGSRILEILLLPIGGMARLNQLPRRPADEILTALAGPAVSVVLGIAGIWFAPLLAPVNPILAFLVAELGRINLFLAIFNLVPSFPMDGGRVFRAFLTPHMGRLAATRLAATVGRGFAWLFGIFAILPLFSGGPIRFSLLLIAFFIHQAATAEARLAEAEADYARRQSQEGGIWQIPESDIHVGPPPYARPRPGPRAAARGVFDDLLDKWR
;
A
#
# COMPACT_ATOMS: atom_id res chain seq x y z
N MET A 1 7.44 6.08 14.84
CA MET A 1 8.41 5.90 13.74
C MET A 1 9.84 5.77 14.28
N ALA A 2 10.08 4.95 15.33
CA ALA A 2 11.37 4.97 16.05
C ALA A 2 12.48 4.12 15.40
N ASN A 3 12.16 3.28 14.40
CA ASN A 3 13.06 2.21 13.94
C ASN A 3 13.31 2.23 12.42
N SER A 4 13.30 3.40 11.77
CA SER A 4 13.65 3.49 10.34
C SER A 4 14.47 4.72 9.99
N TYR A 5 15.49 4.52 9.15
CA TYR A 5 16.43 5.55 8.69
C TYR A 5 16.14 5.92 7.23
N SER A 6 16.27 7.21 6.90
CA SER A 6 16.20 7.66 5.51
C SER A 6 17.54 7.41 4.83
N ILE A 7 17.53 6.76 3.66
CA ILE A 7 18.74 6.48 2.88
C ILE A 7 18.88 7.40 1.66
N GLY A 8 17.80 8.09 1.27
CA GLY A 8 17.81 8.99 0.12
C GLY A 8 16.42 9.23 -0.45
N LYS A 9 16.38 9.81 -1.65
CA LYS A 9 15.16 10.01 -2.43
C LYS A 9 15.33 9.49 -3.85
N ILE A 10 14.31 8.82 -4.37
CA ILE A 10 14.24 8.37 -5.77
C ILE A 10 12.97 8.94 -6.39
N PHE A 11 13.09 9.71 -7.48
CA PHE A 11 11.98 10.45 -8.08
C PHE A 11 11.18 11.32 -7.07
N ASP A 12 11.87 11.97 -6.12
CA ASP A 12 11.30 12.71 -4.98
C ASP A 12 10.46 11.87 -3.99
N ILE A 13 10.59 10.55 -4.03
CA ILE A 13 9.99 9.65 -3.05
C ILE A 13 11.07 9.28 -2.02
N PRO A 14 10.88 9.61 -0.72
CA PRO A 14 11.81 9.21 0.33
C PRO A 14 11.90 7.69 0.43
N VAL A 15 13.12 7.15 0.38
CA VAL A 15 13.38 5.72 0.60
C VAL A 15 13.95 5.54 2.00
N ARG A 16 13.33 4.68 2.78
CA ARG A 16 13.69 4.41 4.17
C ARG A 16 13.95 2.94 4.39
N VAL A 17 14.86 2.65 5.31
CA VAL A 17 15.24 1.30 5.70
C VAL A 17 14.85 1.07 7.14
N HIS A 18 14.10 0.00 7.40
CA HIS A 18 13.81 -0.42 8.77
C HIS A 18 15.05 -1.07 9.41
N VAL A 19 15.25 -0.88 10.71
CA VAL A 19 16.41 -1.42 11.46
C VAL A 19 16.56 -2.93 11.28
N THR A 20 15.45 -3.67 11.19
CA THR A 20 15.47 -5.12 10.98
C THR A 20 16.15 -5.53 9.67
N LEU A 21 16.10 -4.69 8.64
CA LEU A 21 16.80 -4.94 7.39
C LEU A 21 18.31 -4.84 7.58
N LEU A 22 18.78 -3.90 8.39
CA LEU A 22 20.21 -3.74 8.69
C LEU A 22 20.79 -4.96 9.42
N LEU A 23 19.96 -5.69 10.17
CA LEU A 23 20.35 -6.97 10.79
C LEU A 23 20.30 -8.13 9.79
N PHE A 24 19.37 -8.09 8.84
CA PHE A 24 19.22 -9.14 7.82
C PHE A 24 20.35 -9.12 6.78
N LEU A 25 20.81 -7.95 6.35
CA LEU A 25 21.82 -7.82 5.28
C LEU A 25 23.14 -8.55 5.58
N PRO A 26 23.76 -8.42 6.78
CA PRO A 26 24.97 -9.18 7.12
C PRO A 26 24.72 -10.68 7.20
N LEU A 27 23.58 -11.11 7.76
CA LEU A 27 23.22 -12.53 7.85
C LEU A 27 23.03 -13.16 6.46
N PHE A 28 22.39 -12.42 5.55
CA PHE A 28 22.27 -12.82 4.16
C PHE A 28 23.65 -12.94 3.50
N ALA A 29 24.52 -11.94 3.64
CA ALA A 29 25.88 -12.01 3.08
C ALA A 29 26.69 -13.19 3.65
N LEU A 30 26.59 -13.44 4.97
CA LEU A 30 27.24 -14.57 5.66
C LEU A 30 26.78 -15.93 5.14
N SER A 31 25.53 -16.05 4.67
CA SER A 31 25.02 -17.31 4.09
C SER A 31 25.76 -17.74 2.81
N PHE A 32 26.48 -16.82 2.15
CA PHE A 32 27.30 -17.10 0.97
C PHE A 32 28.77 -17.39 1.32
N ALA A 33 29.19 -17.15 2.57
CA ALA A 33 30.56 -17.43 3.01
C ALA A 33 30.96 -18.92 2.86
N PRO A 34 30.10 -19.92 3.13
CA PRO A 34 30.44 -21.33 2.94
C PRO A 34 30.73 -21.71 1.47
N VAL A 35 30.27 -20.92 0.51
CA VAL A 35 30.43 -21.20 -0.92
C VAL A 35 31.79 -20.74 -1.45
N ALA A 36 32.26 -19.56 -1.03
CA ALA A 36 33.45 -18.92 -1.61
C ALA A 36 34.29 -18.12 -0.60
N GLY A 37 34.16 -18.39 0.70
CA GLY A 37 34.92 -17.73 1.77
C GLY A 37 34.72 -16.21 1.79
N LEU A 38 35.82 -15.45 1.91
CA LEU A 38 35.78 -13.97 1.93
C LEU A 38 35.20 -13.38 0.64
N SER A 39 35.46 -14.00 -0.52
CA SER A 39 34.85 -13.57 -1.79
C SER A 39 33.34 -13.81 -1.80
N GLY A 40 32.88 -14.90 -1.18
CA GLY A 40 31.45 -15.19 -0.99
C GLY A 40 30.73 -14.11 -0.17
N LEU A 41 31.39 -13.54 0.84
CA LEU A 41 30.85 -12.40 1.59
C LEU A 41 30.64 -11.16 0.71
N LEU A 42 31.63 -10.84 -0.13
CA LEU A 42 31.54 -9.72 -1.08
C LEU A 42 30.40 -9.91 -2.07
N TYR A 43 30.31 -11.08 -2.71
CA TYR A 43 29.23 -11.38 -3.65
C TYR A 43 27.87 -11.49 -2.98
N GLY A 44 27.81 -12.02 -1.75
CA GLY A 44 26.60 -12.05 -0.94
C GLY A 44 26.11 -10.64 -0.58
N ALA A 45 27.04 -9.73 -0.24
CA ALA A 45 26.72 -8.32 0.01
C ALA A 45 26.24 -7.62 -1.27
N LEU A 46 26.94 -7.81 -2.40
CA LEU A 46 26.52 -7.29 -3.70
C LEU A 46 25.15 -7.84 -4.11
N GLY A 47 24.89 -9.12 -3.87
CA GLY A 47 23.60 -9.76 -4.13
C GLY A 47 22.50 -9.22 -3.23
N ALA A 48 22.77 -8.99 -1.95
CA ALA A 48 21.81 -8.37 -1.05
C ALA A 48 21.43 -6.96 -1.53
N VAL A 49 22.43 -6.14 -1.85
CA VAL A 49 22.21 -4.78 -2.39
C VAL A 49 21.43 -4.85 -3.70
N GLY A 50 21.82 -5.74 -4.61
CA GLY A 50 21.12 -5.95 -5.89
C GLY A 50 19.66 -6.36 -5.68
N LEU A 51 19.41 -7.32 -4.80
CA LEU A 51 18.07 -7.81 -4.46
C LEU A 51 17.18 -6.67 -3.95
N PHE A 52 17.64 -5.93 -2.93
CA PHE A 52 16.87 -4.82 -2.38
C PHE A 52 16.74 -3.65 -3.34
N ALA A 53 17.72 -3.40 -4.20
CA ALA A 53 17.58 -2.43 -5.28
C ALA A 53 16.47 -2.84 -6.26
N SER A 54 16.37 -4.12 -6.63
CA SER A 54 15.24 -4.60 -7.45
C SER A 54 13.89 -4.43 -6.74
N VAL A 55 13.81 -4.70 -5.44
CA VAL A 55 12.58 -4.48 -4.66
C VAL A 55 12.22 -2.99 -4.62
N VAL A 56 13.20 -2.10 -4.43
CA VAL A 56 12.97 -0.64 -4.52
C VAL A 56 12.44 -0.26 -5.90
N LEU A 57 13.05 -0.75 -6.97
CA LEU A 57 12.62 -0.44 -8.33
C LEU A 57 11.20 -0.96 -8.61
N HIS A 58 10.85 -2.14 -8.09
CA HIS A 58 9.49 -2.68 -8.11
C HIS A 58 8.49 -1.73 -7.44
N GLU A 59 8.76 -1.31 -6.20
CA GLU A 59 7.91 -0.34 -5.47
C GLU A 59 7.84 1.03 -6.14
N VAL A 60 8.94 1.48 -6.75
CA VAL A 60 8.98 2.70 -7.56
C VAL A 60 8.05 2.55 -8.78
N GLY A 61 8.01 1.39 -9.43
CA GLY A 61 7.07 1.09 -10.50
C GLY A 61 5.61 1.38 -10.10
N HIS A 62 5.17 0.80 -8.99
CA HIS A 62 3.84 1.09 -8.42
C HIS A 62 3.66 2.59 -8.15
N SER A 63 4.65 3.19 -7.48
CA SER A 63 4.56 4.57 -7.02
C SER A 63 4.46 5.58 -8.16
N LEU A 64 5.19 5.36 -9.26
CA LEU A 64 5.16 6.24 -10.43
C LEU A 64 3.79 6.21 -11.11
N VAL A 65 3.20 5.02 -11.30
CA VAL A 65 1.87 4.89 -11.89
C VAL A 65 0.81 5.47 -10.95
N ALA A 66 0.85 5.14 -9.65
CA ALA A 66 -0.07 5.70 -8.66
C ALA A 66 -0.02 7.25 -8.65
N ARG A 67 1.19 7.83 -8.72
CA ARG A 67 1.37 9.27 -8.80
C ARG A 67 0.78 9.88 -10.06
N ALA A 68 0.98 9.23 -11.21
CA ALA A 68 0.35 9.65 -12.47
C ALA A 68 -1.19 9.58 -12.43
N LYS A 69 -1.75 8.74 -11.55
CA LYS A 69 -3.20 8.64 -11.29
C LYS A 69 -3.71 9.52 -10.15
N GLY A 70 -2.88 10.41 -9.61
CA GLY A 70 -3.27 11.40 -8.61
C GLY A 70 -3.13 10.95 -7.14
N SER A 71 -2.48 9.82 -6.87
CA SER A 71 -2.11 9.44 -5.50
C SER A 71 -0.83 10.16 -5.04
N ARG A 72 -0.76 10.53 -3.76
CA ARG A 72 0.46 11.10 -3.17
C ARG A 72 1.26 9.99 -2.47
N ILE A 73 2.50 9.83 -2.89
CA ILE A 73 3.44 8.87 -2.30
C ILE A 73 4.10 9.53 -1.09
N LEU A 74 4.08 8.88 0.06
CA LEU A 74 4.67 9.40 1.30
C LEU A 74 6.12 8.96 1.46
N GLU A 75 6.36 7.65 1.37
CA GLU A 75 7.68 7.03 1.52
C GLU A 75 7.66 5.59 0.98
N ILE A 76 8.82 5.06 0.60
CA ILE A 76 9.05 3.62 0.38
C ILE A 76 9.83 3.10 1.56
N LEU A 77 9.27 2.15 2.31
CA LEU A 77 9.91 1.52 3.45
C LEU A 77 10.40 0.12 3.07
N LEU A 78 11.69 -0.14 3.26
CA LEU A 78 12.29 -1.46 3.05
C LEU A 78 12.34 -2.26 4.36
N LEU A 79 11.84 -3.49 4.28
CA LEU A 79 11.76 -4.49 5.33
C LEU A 79 12.46 -5.77 4.85
N PRO A 80 12.90 -6.68 5.75
CA PRO A 80 13.46 -7.96 5.35
C PRO A 80 12.55 -8.81 4.45
N ILE A 81 11.23 -8.61 4.58
CA ILE A 81 10.20 -9.39 3.88
C ILE A 81 9.86 -8.76 2.51
N GLY A 82 10.32 -7.53 2.22
CA GLY A 82 10.04 -6.83 0.98
C GLY A 82 10.03 -5.30 1.12
N GLY A 83 9.50 -4.61 0.11
CA GLY A 83 9.25 -3.18 0.14
C GLY A 83 7.79 -2.90 0.49
N MET A 84 7.52 -1.71 1.01
CA MET A 84 6.16 -1.20 1.16
C MET A 84 6.13 0.29 0.81
N ALA A 85 5.48 0.62 -0.30
CA ALA A 85 5.12 2.01 -0.62
C ALA A 85 3.95 2.50 0.26
N ARG A 86 4.17 3.57 1.02
CA ARG A 86 3.12 4.23 1.80
C ARG A 86 2.48 5.32 0.95
N LEU A 87 1.16 5.21 0.79
CA LEU A 87 0.33 6.09 -0.02
C LEU A 87 -0.67 6.79 0.89
N ASN A 88 -1.02 8.05 0.59
CA ASN A 88 -2.10 8.72 1.30
C ASN A 88 -3.49 8.15 0.96
N GLN A 89 -3.66 7.72 -0.29
CA GLN A 89 -4.90 7.16 -0.81
C GLN A 89 -4.61 6.23 -1.99
N LEU A 90 -5.29 5.09 -2.02
CA LEU A 90 -5.27 4.19 -3.16
C LEU A 90 -6.12 4.75 -4.31
N PRO A 91 -5.75 4.49 -5.58
CA PRO A 91 -6.61 4.81 -6.71
C PRO A 91 -8.01 4.24 -6.51
N ARG A 92 -9.04 5.08 -6.71
CA ARG A 92 -10.45 4.67 -6.51
C ARG A 92 -11.04 3.95 -7.73
N ARG A 93 -10.55 4.27 -8.93
CA ARG A 93 -11.01 3.65 -10.17
C ARG A 93 -10.37 2.26 -10.32
N PRO A 94 -11.17 1.21 -10.56
CA PRO A 94 -10.64 -0.14 -10.75
C PRO A 94 -9.53 -0.25 -11.80
N ALA A 95 -9.68 0.42 -12.95
CA ALA A 95 -8.67 0.40 -14.00
C ALA A 95 -7.32 1.00 -13.53
N ASP A 96 -7.35 2.09 -12.77
CA ASP A 96 -6.14 2.74 -12.26
C ASP A 96 -5.47 1.87 -11.18
N GLU A 97 -6.25 1.14 -10.39
CA GLU A 97 -5.75 0.17 -9.43
C GLU A 97 -5.05 -1.01 -10.13
N ILE A 98 -5.64 -1.56 -11.20
CA ILE A 98 -5.02 -2.63 -12.00
C ILE A 98 -3.70 -2.15 -12.59
N LEU A 99 -3.69 -0.99 -13.25
CA LEU A 99 -2.47 -0.42 -13.85
C LEU A 99 -1.38 -0.20 -12.80
N THR A 100 -1.76 0.31 -11.63
CA THR A 100 -0.81 0.51 -10.52
C THR A 100 -0.26 -0.82 -10.03
N ALA A 101 -1.12 -1.82 -9.80
CA ALA A 101 -0.72 -3.13 -9.30
C ALA A 101 0.14 -3.91 -10.31
N LEU A 102 -0.04 -3.72 -11.61
CA LEU A 102 0.80 -4.37 -12.63
C LEU A 102 2.16 -3.68 -12.84
N ALA A 103 2.31 -2.42 -12.41
CA ALA A 103 3.51 -1.64 -12.66
C ALA A 103 4.77 -2.21 -11.99
N GLY A 104 4.68 -2.63 -10.72
CA GLY A 104 5.80 -3.27 -10.02
C GLY A 104 6.22 -4.59 -10.66
N PRO A 105 5.29 -5.56 -10.86
CA PRO A 105 5.57 -6.79 -11.58
C PRO A 105 6.18 -6.56 -12.96
N ALA A 106 5.73 -5.55 -13.71
CA ALA A 106 6.31 -5.21 -15.01
C ALA A 106 7.80 -4.79 -14.88
N VAL A 107 8.14 -3.97 -13.88
CA VAL A 107 9.54 -3.61 -13.60
C VAL A 107 10.36 -4.85 -13.26
N SER A 108 9.84 -5.74 -12.41
CA SER A 108 10.51 -7.00 -12.08
C SER A 108 10.68 -7.92 -13.30
N VAL A 109 9.71 -8.00 -14.20
CA VAL A 109 9.87 -8.76 -15.45
C VAL A 109 10.99 -8.18 -16.31
N VAL A 110 11.04 -6.85 -16.47
CA VAL A 110 12.09 -6.18 -17.25
C VAL A 110 13.47 -6.44 -16.65
N LEU A 111 13.62 -6.28 -15.34
CA LEU A 111 14.88 -6.57 -14.63
C LEU A 111 15.25 -8.05 -14.74
N GLY A 112 14.26 -8.93 -14.66
CA GLY A 112 14.42 -10.37 -14.77
C GLY A 112 14.97 -10.82 -16.12
N ILE A 113 14.33 -10.35 -17.20
CA ILE A 113 14.75 -10.60 -18.58
C ILE A 113 16.13 -10.00 -18.83
N ALA A 114 16.38 -8.77 -18.40
CA ALA A 114 17.67 -8.12 -18.55
C ALA A 114 18.78 -8.91 -17.85
N GLY A 115 18.58 -9.35 -16.61
CA GLY A 115 19.56 -10.16 -15.88
C GLY A 115 19.93 -11.45 -16.62
N ILE A 116 18.93 -12.16 -17.14
CA ILE A 116 19.16 -13.41 -17.91
C ILE A 116 19.86 -13.12 -19.25
N TRP A 117 19.48 -12.04 -19.93
CA TRP A 117 20.03 -11.68 -21.23
C TRP A 117 21.48 -11.21 -21.15
N PHE A 118 21.83 -10.38 -20.16
CA PHE A 118 23.16 -9.79 -20.04
C PHE A 118 24.16 -10.69 -19.29
N ALA A 119 23.70 -11.62 -18.44
CA ALA A 119 24.61 -12.48 -17.68
C ALA A 119 25.61 -13.28 -18.54
N PRO A 120 25.23 -13.92 -19.67
CA PRO A 120 26.19 -14.64 -20.52
C PRO A 120 27.31 -13.74 -21.08
N LEU A 121 27.02 -12.44 -21.30
CA LEU A 121 28.01 -11.49 -21.80
C LEU A 121 29.06 -11.13 -20.74
N LEU A 122 28.73 -11.29 -19.46
CA LEU A 122 29.63 -11.05 -18.33
C LEU A 122 30.50 -12.26 -18.00
N ALA A 123 30.09 -13.47 -18.40
CA ALA A 123 30.75 -14.72 -18.02
C ALA A 123 32.23 -14.80 -18.41
N PRO A 124 32.66 -14.32 -19.61
CA PRO A 124 34.07 -14.31 -19.99
C PRO A 124 34.94 -13.37 -19.15
N VAL A 125 34.34 -12.32 -18.58
CA VAL A 125 35.05 -11.28 -17.80
C VAL A 125 35.08 -11.63 -16.32
N ASN A 126 33.92 -12.03 -15.76
CA ASN A 126 33.79 -12.46 -14.38
C ASN A 126 32.63 -13.46 -14.25
N PRO A 127 32.92 -14.77 -14.12
CA PRO A 127 31.89 -15.80 -14.09
C PRO A 127 31.01 -15.73 -12.83
N ILE A 128 31.54 -15.24 -11.71
CA ILE A 128 30.78 -15.11 -10.47
C ILE A 128 29.78 -13.94 -10.57
N LEU A 129 30.23 -12.82 -11.13
CA LEU A 129 29.33 -11.69 -11.41
C LEU A 129 28.23 -12.08 -12.41
N ALA A 130 28.58 -12.83 -13.46
CA ALA A 130 27.60 -13.37 -14.40
C ALA A 130 26.56 -14.25 -13.70
N PHE A 131 27.01 -15.16 -12.82
CA PHE A 131 26.10 -15.97 -12.01
C PHE A 131 25.18 -15.11 -11.14
N LEU A 132 25.73 -14.11 -10.47
CA LEU A 132 24.97 -13.20 -9.61
C LEU A 132 23.90 -12.43 -10.38
N VAL A 133 24.25 -11.86 -11.54
CA VAL A 133 23.31 -11.12 -12.40
C VAL A 133 22.20 -12.04 -12.93
N ALA A 134 22.54 -13.28 -13.32
CA ALA A 134 21.56 -14.28 -13.73
C ALA A 134 20.62 -14.66 -12.57
N GLU A 135 21.14 -14.80 -11.35
CA GLU A 135 20.37 -15.15 -10.16
C GLU A 135 19.42 -14.02 -9.76
N LEU A 136 19.89 -12.77 -9.76
CA LEU A 136 19.03 -11.60 -9.57
C LEU A 136 17.94 -11.52 -10.64
N GLY A 137 18.27 -11.88 -11.89
CA GLY A 137 17.29 -12.00 -12.97
C GLY A 137 16.21 -13.03 -12.67
N ARG A 138 16.60 -14.25 -12.29
CA ARG A 138 15.66 -15.32 -11.89
C ARG A 138 14.79 -14.91 -10.70
N ILE A 139 15.38 -14.28 -9.67
CA ILE A 139 14.64 -13.81 -8.50
C ILE A 139 13.61 -12.75 -8.90
N ASN A 140 13.95 -11.82 -9.80
CA ASN A 140 13.01 -10.81 -10.26
C ASN A 140 11.84 -11.41 -11.06
N LEU A 141 12.09 -12.42 -11.91
CA LEU A 141 11.00 -13.15 -12.57
C LEU A 141 10.14 -13.90 -11.56
N PHE A 142 10.75 -14.57 -10.59
CA PHE A 142 10.01 -15.24 -9.52
C PHE A 142 9.19 -14.25 -8.69
N LEU A 143 9.74 -13.09 -8.35
CA LEU A 143 9.06 -12.01 -7.65
C LEU A 143 7.86 -11.52 -8.44
N ALA A 144 7.99 -11.33 -9.76
CA ALA A 144 6.87 -10.96 -10.63
C ALA A 144 5.78 -12.04 -10.66
N ILE A 145 6.14 -13.30 -10.87
CA ILE A 145 5.18 -14.41 -10.91
C ILE A 145 4.44 -14.53 -9.58
N PHE A 146 5.18 -14.51 -8.47
CA PHE A 146 4.61 -14.57 -7.13
C PHE A 146 3.68 -13.38 -6.88
N ASN A 147 4.12 -12.15 -7.21
CA ASN A 147 3.27 -10.97 -7.03
C ASN A 147 2.05 -10.95 -7.95
N LEU A 148 2.00 -11.71 -9.05
CA LEU A 148 0.82 -11.80 -9.92
C LEU A 148 -0.20 -12.86 -9.50
N VAL A 149 0.07 -13.66 -8.45
CA VAL A 149 -0.91 -14.61 -7.92
C VAL A 149 -2.16 -13.85 -7.43
N PRO A 150 -3.38 -14.30 -7.78
CA PRO A 150 -4.64 -13.58 -7.50
C PRO A 150 -5.07 -13.71 -6.03
N SER A 151 -4.24 -13.20 -5.13
CA SER A 151 -4.32 -13.46 -3.69
C SER A 151 -3.73 -12.29 -2.91
N PHE A 152 -4.40 -11.82 -1.85
CA PHE A 152 -3.75 -10.88 -0.94
C PHE A 152 -2.65 -11.58 -0.12
N PRO A 153 -1.54 -10.89 0.21
CA PRO A 153 -1.29 -9.45 0.02
C PRO A 153 -0.65 -9.04 -1.33
N MET A 154 -0.52 -9.97 -2.27
CA MET A 154 0.20 -9.76 -3.53
C MET A 154 -0.53 -8.78 -4.46
N ASP A 155 0.19 -8.22 -5.43
CA ASP A 155 -0.37 -7.29 -6.42
C ASP A 155 -1.47 -7.91 -7.27
N GLY A 156 -1.35 -9.19 -7.61
CA GLY A 156 -2.37 -9.97 -8.30
C GLY A 156 -3.67 -10.05 -7.50
N GLY A 157 -3.60 -10.03 -6.17
CA GLY A 157 -4.77 -9.86 -5.30
C GLY A 157 -5.45 -8.52 -5.49
N ARG A 158 -4.69 -7.43 -5.65
CA ARG A 158 -5.21 -6.09 -5.98
C ARG A 158 -5.83 -6.06 -7.38
N VAL A 159 -5.16 -6.66 -8.37
CA VAL A 159 -5.70 -6.81 -9.74
C VAL A 159 -7.02 -7.58 -9.70
N PHE A 160 -7.05 -8.72 -9.01
CA PHE A 160 -8.23 -9.57 -8.86
C PHE A 160 -9.37 -8.81 -8.17
N ARG A 161 -9.10 -8.12 -7.06
CA ARG A 161 -10.08 -7.27 -6.38
C ARG A 161 -10.62 -6.19 -7.31
N ALA A 162 -9.74 -5.44 -7.98
CA ALA A 162 -10.13 -4.35 -8.86
C ALA A 162 -11.00 -4.85 -10.01
N PHE A 163 -10.63 -5.99 -10.62
CA PHE A 163 -11.42 -6.64 -11.66
C PHE A 163 -12.85 -7.00 -11.22
N LEU A 164 -13.01 -7.47 -9.98
CA LEU A 164 -14.33 -7.83 -9.43
C LEU A 164 -15.15 -6.65 -8.92
N THR A 165 -14.49 -5.53 -8.58
CA THR A 165 -15.12 -4.36 -7.94
C THR A 165 -16.34 -3.82 -8.71
N PRO A 166 -16.34 -3.69 -10.06
CA PRO A 166 -17.52 -3.24 -10.81
C PRO A 166 -18.77 -4.13 -10.65
N HIS A 167 -18.60 -5.42 -10.36
CA HIS A 167 -19.70 -6.39 -10.35
C HIS A 167 -20.30 -6.60 -8.96
N MET A 168 -19.48 -6.53 -7.90
CA MET A 168 -19.90 -6.86 -6.53
C MET A 168 -19.59 -5.77 -5.49
N GLY A 169 -18.99 -4.66 -5.93
CA GLY A 169 -18.51 -3.60 -5.05
C GLY A 169 -17.16 -3.92 -4.40
N ARG A 170 -16.45 -2.86 -3.97
CA ARG A 170 -15.07 -2.97 -3.47
C ARG A 170 -14.96 -3.81 -2.20
N LEU A 171 -15.89 -3.70 -1.26
CA LEU A 171 -15.85 -4.45 0.00
C LEU A 171 -15.96 -5.96 -0.22
N ALA A 172 -16.95 -6.39 -1.02
CA ALA A 172 -17.14 -7.81 -1.33
C ALA A 172 -15.95 -8.36 -2.12
N ALA A 173 -15.44 -7.60 -3.09
CA ALA A 173 -14.25 -7.97 -3.85
C ALA A 173 -13.01 -8.13 -2.96
N THR A 174 -12.77 -7.21 -2.00
CA THR A 174 -11.66 -7.34 -1.04
C THR A 174 -11.82 -8.59 -0.18
N ARG A 175 -13.03 -8.86 0.34
CA ARG A 175 -13.31 -10.06 1.15
C ARG A 175 -13.05 -11.35 0.39
N LEU A 176 -13.45 -11.40 -0.89
CA LEU A 176 -13.19 -12.56 -1.74
C LEU A 176 -11.68 -12.75 -1.99
N ALA A 177 -10.97 -11.70 -2.39
CA ALA A 177 -9.52 -11.74 -2.58
C ALA A 177 -8.75 -12.15 -1.30
N ALA A 178 -9.20 -11.67 -0.13
CA ALA A 178 -8.64 -12.06 1.16
C ALA A 178 -8.94 -13.52 1.53
N THR A 179 -10.12 -14.02 1.15
CA THR A 179 -10.49 -15.42 1.35
C THR A 179 -9.63 -16.35 0.50
N VAL A 180 -9.41 -16.00 -0.77
CA VAL A 180 -8.47 -16.69 -1.65
C VAL A 180 -7.07 -16.69 -1.04
N GLY A 181 -6.62 -15.55 -0.50
CA GLY A 181 -5.33 -15.47 0.19
C GLY A 181 -5.19 -16.35 1.43
N ARG A 182 -6.23 -16.42 2.27
CA ARG A 182 -6.24 -17.39 3.38
C ARG A 182 -6.22 -18.84 2.88
N GLY A 183 -6.87 -19.13 1.75
CA GLY A 183 -6.80 -20.44 1.10
C GLY A 183 -5.38 -20.82 0.69
N PHE A 184 -4.65 -19.90 0.04
CA PHE A 184 -3.23 -20.09 -0.28
C PHE A 184 -2.36 -20.28 0.98
N ALA A 185 -2.62 -19.53 2.05
CA ALA A 185 -1.93 -19.71 3.32
C ALA A 185 -2.12 -21.12 3.88
N TRP A 186 -3.35 -21.65 3.89
CA TRP A 186 -3.62 -23.03 4.30
C TRP A 186 -2.91 -24.05 3.40
N LEU A 187 -2.94 -23.83 2.08
CA LEU A 187 -2.27 -24.69 1.12
C LEU A 187 -0.75 -24.77 1.41
N PHE A 188 -0.09 -23.63 1.59
CA PHE A 188 1.33 -23.59 1.95
C PHE A 188 1.61 -24.20 3.32
N GLY A 189 0.72 -24.01 4.30
CA GLY A 189 0.81 -24.65 5.61
C GLY A 189 0.79 -26.18 5.51
N ILE A 190 -0.12 -26.74 4.71
CA ILE A 190 -0.19 -28.18 4.45
C ILE A 190 1.08 -28.67 3.73
N PHE A 191 1.49 -28.00 2.64
CA PHE A 191 2.72 -28.37 1.93
C PHE A 191 3.97 -28.29 2.81
N ALA A 192 3.97 -27.45 3.84
CA ALA A 192 5.08 -27.34 4.77
C ALA A 192 5.23 -28.56 5.68
N ILE A 193 4.12 -29.20 6.04
CA ILE A 193 4.07 -30.36 6.95
C ILE A 193 4.06 -31.70 6.21
N LEU A 194 3.68 -31.74 4.92
CA LEU A 194 3.62 -32.98 4.14
C LEU A 194 4.86 -33.88 4.23
N PRO A 195 6.10 -33.36 4.21
CA PRO A 195 7.29 -34.21 4.33
C PRO A 195 7.37 -35.02 5.63
N LEU A 196 6.69 -34.60 6.71
CA LEU A 196 6.64 -35.35 7.96
C LEU A 196 6.06 -36.76 7.77
N PHE A 197 5.08 -36.91 6.89
CA PHE A 197 4.43 -38.20 6.64
C PHE A 197 5.35 -39.19 5.90
N SER A 198 6.43 -38.70 5.30
CA SER A 198 7.47 -39.52 4.67
C SER A 198 8.79 -39.52 5.47
N GLY A 199 8.76 -39.12 6.76
CA GLY A 199 9.95 -39.07 7.62
C GLY A 199 10.90 -37.90 7.35
N GLY A 200 10.50 -36.93 6.52
CA GLY A 200 11.26 -35.73 6.22
C GLY A 200 11.01 -34.58 7.20
N PRO A 201 11.86 -33.54 7.21
CA PRO A 201 11.71 -32.38 8.11
C PRO A 201 10.59 -31.44 7.65
N ILE A 202 10.04 -30.68 8.61
CA ILE A 202 9.10 -29.58 8.32
C ILE A 202 9.80 -28.49 7.52
N ARG A 203 9.14 -27.99 6.48
CA ARG A 203 9.61 -26.83 5.71
C ARG A 203 9.23 -25.53 6.44
N PHE A 204 9.97 -25.19 7.48
CA PHE A 204 9.69 -24.01 8.33
C PHE A 204 9.52 -22.69 7.56
N SER A 205 10.26 -22.51 6.45
CA SER A 205 10.11 -21.34 5.58
C SER A 205 8.70 -21.20 5.00
N LEU A 206 8.09 -22.30 4.55
CA LEU A 206 6.72 -22.31 4.02
C LEU A 206 5.68 -22.05 5.12
N LEU A 207 5.91 -22.54 6.35
CA LEU A 207 5.04 -22.20 7.49
C LEU A 207 5.09 -20.71 7.79
N LEU A 208 6.28 -20.10 7.77
CA LEU A 208 6.44 -18.68 8.01
C LEU A 208 5.74 -17.85 6.92
N ILE A 209 5.92 -18.23 5.65
CA ILE A 209 5.24 -17.60 4.51
C ILE A 209 3.72 -17.75 4.65
N ALA A 210 3.22 -18.94 4.97
CA ALA A 210 1.80 -19.20 5.19
C ALA A 210 1.22 -18.29 6.29
N PHE A 211 1.92 -18.17 7.42
CA PHE A 211 1.52 -17.29 8.51
C PHE A 211 1.43 -15.82 8.06
N PHE A 212 2.46 -15.31 7.38
CA PHE A 212 2.46 -13.92 6.91
C PHE A 212 1.37 -13.64 5.87
N ILE A 213 1.14 -14.56 4.93
CA ILE A 213 0.05 -14.44 3.94
C ILE A 213 -1.30 -14.39 4.66
N HIS A 214 -1.53 -15.29 5.63
CA HIS A 214 -2.78 -15.31 6.38
C HIS A 214 -3.02 -13.99 7.14
N GLN A 215 -2.00 -13.49 7.82
CA GLN A 215 -2.08 -12.24 8.58
C GLN A 215 -2.33 -11.04 7.66
N ALA A 216 -1.60 -10.95 6.55
CA ALA A 216 -1.70 -9.82 5.63
C ALA A 216 -3.05 -9.81 4.88
N ALA A 217 -3.54 -10.97 4.43
CA ALA A 217 -4.85 -11.10 3.81
C ALA A 217 -5.98 -10.71 4.79
N THR A 218 -5.85 -11.09 6.05
CA THR A 218 -6.82 -10.73 7.10
C THR A 218 -6.76 -9.24 7.43
N ALA A 219 -5.57 -8.64 7.46
CA ALA A 219 -5.40 -7.21 7.67
C ALA A 219 -6.07 -6.37 6.57
N GLU A 220 -5.88 -6.74 5.29
CA GLU A 220 -6.53 -6.06 4.16
C GLU A 220 -8.07 -6.13 4.24
N ALA A 221 -8.64 -7.29 4.61
CA ALA A 221 -10.09 -7.41 4.79
C ALA A 221 -10.62 -6.51 5.91
N ARG A 222 -9.94 -6.48 7.06
CA ARG A 222 -10.33 -5.65 8.22
C ARG A 222 -10.24 -4.16 7.91
N LEU A 223 -9.21 -3.73 7.18
CA LEU A 223 -9.05 -2.34 6.76
C LEU A 223 -10.20 -1.91 5.85
N ALA A 224 -10.56 -2.73 4.86
CA ALA A 224 -11.67 -2.42 3.97
C ALA A 224 -13.03 -2.38 4.69
N GLU A 225 -13.24 -3.25 5.68
CA GLU A 225 -14.44 -3.23 6.53
C GLU A 225 -14.52 -1.95 7.35
N ALA A 226 -13.43 -1.57 8.02
CA ALA A 226 -13.36 -0.34 8.77
C ALA A 226 -13.66 0.88 7.88
N GLU A 227 -13.03 0.99 6.70
CA GLU A 227 -13.29 2.06 5.74
C GLU A 227 -14.76 2.12 5.32
N ALA A 228 -15.39 0.96 5.06
CA ALA A 228 -16.79 0.90 4.69
C ALA A 228 -17.71 1.33 5.84
N ASP A 229 -17.39 0.95 7.08
CA ASP A 229 -18.17 1.34 8.26
C ASP A 229 -18.04 2.84 8.55
N TYR A 230 -16.84 3.42 8.43
CA TYR A 230 -16.63 4.86 8.52
C TYR A 230 -17.43 5.63 7.46
N ALA A 231 -17.43 5.15 6.21
CA ALA A 231 -18.21 5.77 5.14
C ALA A 231 -19.73 5.72 5.41
N ARG A 232 -20.24 4.60 5.95
CA ARG A 232 -21.65 4.49 6.35
C ARG A 232 -22.00 5.47 7.47
N ARG A 233 -21.17 5.59 8.50
CA ARG A 233 -21.41 6.51 9.62
C ARG A 233 -21.42 7.97 9.18
N GLN A 234 -20.46 8.38 8.33
CA GLN A 234 -20.48 9.73 7.75
C GLN A 234 -21.77 10.02 6.96
N SER A 235 -22.26 9.05 6.19
CA SER A 235 -23.52 9.22 5.45
C SER A 235 -24.74 9.37 6.38
N GLN A 236 -24.72 8.72 7.55
CA GLN A 236 -25.79 8.83 8.54
C GLN A 236 -25.71 10.14 9.33
N GLU A 237 -24.52 10.54 9.79
CA GLU A 237 -24.32 11.80 10.53
C GLU A 237 -24.54 13.04 9.66
N GLY A 238 -24.20 12.99 8.37
CA GLY A 238 -24.53 14.05 7.40
C GLY A 238 -26.03 14.22 7.15
N GLY A 239 -26.85 13.24 7.51
CA GLY A 239 -28.31 13.34 7.50
C GLY A 239 -28.91 13.92 8.79
N ILE A 240 -28.19 13.86 9.91
CA ILE A 240 -28.68 14.35 11.22
C ILE A 240 -28.57 15.89 11.32
N TRP A 241 -27.69 16.51 10.52
CA TRP A 241 -27.48 17.97 10.48
C TRP A 241 -27.94 18.63 9.16
N GLN A 242 -28.93 18.07 8.46
CA GLN A 242 -29.64 18.84 7.43
C GLN A 242 -30.52 19.87 8.13
N ILE A 243 -29.95 21.03 8.47
CA ILE A 243 -30.74 22.20 8.86
C ILE A 243 -31.59 22.53 7.63
N PRO A 244 -32.93 22.47 7.70
CA PRO A 244 -33.77 22.92 6.61
C PRO A 244 -33.34 24.32 6.22
N GLU A 245 -33.15 24.62 4.93
CA GLU A 245 -32.71 25.94 4.49
C GLU A 245 -33.69 27.05 4.94
N SER A 246 -34.93 26.67 5.25
CA SER A 246 -35.95 27.52 5.89
C SER A 246 -35.63 27.95 7.33
N ASP A 247 -34.80 27.21 8.05
CA ASP A 247 -34.42 27.46 9.46
C ASP A 247 -33.09 28.21 9.58
N ILE A 248 -32.42 28.49 8.46
CA ILE A 248 -31.19 29.28 8.43
C ILE A 248 -31.55 30.77 8.45
N HIS A 249 -31.87 31.29 9.64
CA HIS A 249 -31.92 32.73 9.87
C HIS A 249 -30.49 33.29 9.97
N VAL A 250 -29.95 33.75 8.84
CA VAL A 250 -28.69 34.50 8.83
C VAL A 250 -28.94 35.86 9.46
N GLY A 251 -28.51 36.04 10.71
CA GLY A 251 -28.49 37.36 11.36
C GLY A 251 -27.60 38.33 10.58
N PRO A 252 -27.93 39.64 10.57
CA PRO A 252 -27.12 40.62 9.86
C PRO A 252 -25.66 40.60 10.37
N PRO A 253 -24.67 40.85 9.49
CA PRO A 253 -23.26 40.90 9.90
C PRO A 253 -23.06 41.89 11.07
N PRO A 254 -22.13 41.65 11.99
CA PRO A 254 -21.92 42.50 13.17
C PRO A 254 -21.58 43.98 12.87
N TYR A 255 -21.30 44.31 11.61
CA TYR A 255 -21.04 45.66 11.11
C TYR A 255 -22.17 46.27 10.26
N ALA A 256 -23.26 45.55 10.03
CA ALA A 256 -24.42 46.07 9.32
C ALA A 256 -25.18 47.04 10.24
N ARG A 257 -24.91 48.35 10.08
CA ARG A 257 -25.71 49.39 10.71
C ARG A 257 -27.18 49.23 10.27
N PRO A 258 -28.16 49.34 11.18
CA PRO A 258 -29.55 49.37 10.79
C PRO A 258 -29.75 50.57 9.85
N ARG A 259 -30.29 50.33 8.64
CA ARG A 259 -30.80 51.43 7.83
C ARG A 259 -31.92 52.10 8.62
N PRO A 260 -31.87 53.42 8.88
CA PRO A 260 -32.99 54.09 9.51
C PRO A 260 -34.20 54.00 8.58
N GLY A 261 -35.23 53.27 9.01
CA GLY A 261 -36.54 53.30 8.38
C GLY A 261 -37.14 54.71 8.49
N PRO A 262 -38.08 55.08 7.60
CA PRO A 262 -38.71 56.40 7.63
C PRO A 262 -39.33 56.64 9.01
N ARG A 263 -39.00 57.79 9.62
CA ARG A 263 -39.48 58.22 10.93
C ARG A 263 -41.02 58.16 10.97
N ALA A 264 -41.57 57.11 11.59
CA ALA A 264 -42.91 57.18 12.14
C ALA A 264 -42.87 58.19 13.28
N ALA A 265 -43.69 59.24 13.19
CA ALA A 265 -43.83 60.24 14.24
C ALA A 265 -44.15 59.54 15.57
N ALA A 266 -43.25 59.68 16.54
CA ALA A 266 -43.47 59.18 17.89
C ALA A 266 -44.63 59.99 18.50
N ARG A 267 -45.84 59.40 18.54
CA ARG A 267 -46.87 59.83 19.48
C ARG A 267 -46.36 59.52 20.88
N GLY A 268 -46.39 60.52 21.75
CA GLY A 268 -45.95 60.34 23.12
C GLY A 268 -46.95 59.47 23.88
N VAL A 269 -46.46 58.69 24.83
CA VAL A 269 -47.27 57.88 25.77
C VAL A 269 -48.35 58.73 26.50
N PHE A 270 -48.17 60.05 26.54
CA PHE A 270 -49.13 60.99 27.10
C PHE A 270 -50.37 61.26 26.20
N ASP A 271 -50.26 61.11 24.88
CA ASP A 271 -51.38 61.32 23.96
C ASP A 271 -52.42 60.17 24.08
N ASP A 272 -51.96 58.95 24.33
CA ASP A 272 -52.82 57.76 24.55
C ASP A 272 -53.57 57.78 25.90
N LEU A 273 -53.13 58.60 26.86
CA LEU A 273 -53.78 58.70 28.18
C LEU A 273 -54.94 59.71 28.19
N LEU A 274 -54.96 60.69 27.28
CA LEU A 274 -56.01 61.71 27.20
C LEU A 274 -57.26 61.24 26.44
N ASP A 275 -57.13 60.27 25.54
CA ASP A 275 -58.27 59.71 24.79
C ASP A 275 -59.14 58.73 25.61
N LYS A 276 -58.72 58.33 26.81
CA LYS A 276 -59.49 57.42 27.68
C LYS A 276 -60.50 58.10 28.62
N TRP A 277 -60.58 59.44 28.62
CA TRP A 277 -61.49 60.22 29.49
C TRP A 277 -62.38 61.22 28.73
N ARG A 278 -62.62 61.00 27.43
CA ARG A 278 -63.70 61.63 26.64
C ARG A 278 -64.63 60.56 26.10
#